data_AF-A0A6J3Q6H4-F1
#
_entry.id   AF-A0A6J3Q6H4-F1
#
_cell.length_a   1.000
_cell.length_b   1.000
_cell.length_c   1.000
_cell.angle_alpha   90.00
_cell.angle_beta   90.00
_cell.angle_gamma   90.00
#
_symmetry.space_group_name_H-M   'P 1'
#
loop_
_entity.id
_entity.type
_entity.pdbx_description
1 polymer ?
#
loop_
_entity_poly.entity_id
_entity_poly.type
_entity_poly.pdbx_seq_one_letter_code
_entity_poly.pdbx_strand_id
1 'polypeptide(L)'
;MPSYTVTVATGSQWFAGTDDYIYLSLVGSAGCSEKHLLDKPFYNDFERGAVDSYNVVVDDELGDIQLIRIEKRKYWLHDDWYLKYITLKTPCGDYIEFPCYRWISGESEIVLRDGRAKLACDDQIHILKQHRRKELETRQKEYRWMEWNPGFPLSIDAKCHKDLPRDIQFDSEKGVDFVLNYSKAMENLFINRFMHMFQSSWSDFADFEKIFLRISNTISEQVMNHWQEDLMFGYQFLNGCNPVLIQRCVKLPENLPVTTEMVECSLERQLTLEQEVELGNIFVVDFKLLDGIDVNKTDPCTLQFLAAPICLLYKNLANKIVPIAIQLNQVPGDENPIFLPSDAKSDWLLAKIWVRSCDFHIHQTITHLLRTHLVSEVFGIALYRQLPAVHPIFKLLVAHVRFTVAINTKAREQLICKYGLFDKVHSRGGGHLLRERPGGGRGPGAAGLREGRLHVRHAGQEGLRLPRVHQDQGEAVRVPDCGDLHSLSPARGSELRPVRLVLLDPQCPPNHASPAAEGQGCGHHRADRGHAARPWPLLLASGCSVGAEPVPGQ
;
A
#
# COMPACT_ATOMS: atom_id res chain seq x y z
N MET A 1 5.00 -51.17 -7.54
CA MET A 1 4.46 -50.03 -6.77
C MET A 1 5.19 -48.77 -7.22
N PRO A 2 4.49 -47.79 -7.81
CA PRO A 2 5.09 -46.52 -8.20
C PRO A 2 5.71 -45.81 -6.98
N SER A 3 6.92 -45.28 -7.16
CA SER A 3 7.64 -44.52 -6.14
C SER A 3 7.80 -43.06 -6.56
N TYR A 4 7.46 -42.15 -5.65
CA TYR A 4 7.56 -40.71 -5.82
C TYR A 4 8.59 -40.16 -4.84
N THR A 5 9.48 -39.29 -5.30
CA THR A 5 10.33 -38.51 -4.39
C THR A 5 9.63 -37.20 -4.09
N VAL A 6 9.21 -37.03 -2.83
CA VAL A 6 8.62 -35.80 -2.31
C VAL A 6 9.71 -35.00 -1.63
N THR A 7 9.90 -33.74 -2.03
CA THR A 7 10.77 -32.81 -1.32
C THR A 7 9.95 -31.65 -0.77
N VAL A 8 10.07 -31.41 0.52
CA VAL A 8 9.34 -30.40 1.29
C VAL A 8 10.32 -29.32 1.74
N ALA A 9 10.00 -28.05 1.47
CA ALA A 9 10.85 -26.92 1.85
C ALA A 9 10.16 -26.06 2.93
N THR A 10 10.76 -26.00 4.12
CA THR A 10 10.28 -25.18 5.23
C THR A 10 10.77 -23.73 5.12
N GLY A 11 9.96 -22.80 5.62
CA GLY A 11 10.26 -21.39 5.73
C GLY A 11 11.48 -21.07 6.58
N SER A 12 12.14 -19.95 6.28
CA SER A 12 13.23 -19.41 7.11
C SER A 12 12.76 -18.35 8.11
N GLN A 13 11.45 -18.11 8.20
CA GLN A 13 10.85 -17.18 9.15
C GLN A 13 11.05 -17.65 10.59
N TRP A 14 11.00 -16.72 11.54
CA TRP A 14 11.01 -17.08 12.95
C TRP A 14 9.80 -17.97 13.28
N PHE A 15 10.04 -19.04 14.04
CA PHE A 15 9.03 -20.05 14.39
C PHE A 15 8.42 -20.81 13.20
N ALA A 16 9.12 -20.86 12.06
CA ALA A 16 8.61 -21.54 10.86
C ALA A 16 8.71 -23.08 10.90
N GLY A 17 9.50 -23.66 11.80
CA GLY A 17 9.68 -25.11 11.92
C GLY A 17 8.59 -25.77 12.78
N THR A 18 8.50 -27.10 12.71
CA THR A 18 7.46 -27.87 13.42
C THR A 18 7.97 -29.23 13.88
N ASP A 19 7.49 -29.66 15.05
CA ASP A 19 7.68 -31.00 15.63
C ASP A 19 6.40 -31.86 15.49
N ASP A 20 5.36 -31.34 14.83
CA ASP A 20 4.09 -32.03 14.61
C ASP A 20 4.18 -33.06 13.48
N TYR A 21 3.25 -34.03 13.48
CA TYR A 21 3.20 -35.05 12.44
C TYR A 21 2.63 -34.48 11.13
N ILE A 22 3.39 -34.65 10.04
CA ILE A 22 2.98 -34.22 8.71
C ILE A 22 2.57 -35.42 7.86
N TYR A 23 1.32 -35.45 7.43
CA TYR A 23 0.79 -36.46 6.53
C TYR A 23 0.60 -35.90 5.13
N LEU A 24 0.93 -36.68 4.11
CA LEU A 24 0.78 -36.32 2.71
C LEU A 24 -0.08 -37.33 1.96
N SER A 25 -0.96 -36.82 1.08
CA SER A 25 -1.67 -37.62 0.09
C SER A 25 -1.57 -37.01 -1.31
N LEU A 26 -1.36 -37.88 -2.30
CA LEU A 26 -1.28 -37.53 -3.72
C LEU A 26 -2.63 -37.77 -4.39
N VAL A 27 -3.20 -36.74 -5.03
CA VAL A 27 -4.46 -36.85 -5.77
C VAL A 27 -4.16 -36.76 -7.27
N GLY A 28 -4.28 -37.88 -7.97
CA GLY A 28 -4.09 -37.96 -9.41
C GLY A 28 -5.40 -38.05 -10.20
N SER A 29 -5.28 -38.17 -11.51
CA SER A 29 -6.42 -38.31 -12.42
C SER A 29 -7.12 -39.67 -12.34
N ALA A 30 -6.39 -40.73 -11.95
CA ALA A 30 -6.88 -42.10 -11.89
C ALA A 30 -7.18 -42.58 -10.45
N GLY A 31 -6.68 -41.89 -9.42
CA GLY A 31 -6.86 -42.30 -8.04
C GLY A 31 -6.29 -41.32 -7.02
N CYS A 32 -6.37 -41.70 -5.74
CA CYS A 32 -5.78 -40.97 -4.63
C CYS A 32 -4.94 -41.95 -3.80
N SER A 33 -3.76 -41.55 -3.37
CA SER A 33 -2.98 -42.34 -2.42
C SER A 33 -3.61 -42.34 -1.03
N GLU A 34 -3.16 -43.26 -0.19
CA GLU A 34 -3.37 -43.19 1.26
C GLU A 34 -2.64 -41.99 1.89
N LYS A 35 -2.75 -41.86 3.21
CA LYS A 35 -2.00 -40.85 3.99
C LYS A 35 -0.65 -41.41 4.37
N HIS A 36 0.40 -40.79 3.85
CA HIS A 36 1.78 -41.16 4.17
C HIS A 36 2.32 -40.21 5.24
N LEU A 37 2.76 -40.76 6.37
CA LEU A 37 3.51 -39.99 7.37
C LEU A 37 4.88 -39.65 6.79
N LEU A 38 5.21 -38.37 6.75
CA LEU A 38 6.52 -37.88 6.34
C LEU A 38 7.42 -37.79 7.58
N ASP A 39 8.25 -38.81 7.77
CA ASP A 39 9.15 -38.92 8.91
C ASP A 39 10.43 -39.67 8.50
N LYS A 40 11.59 -39.16 8.90
CA LYS A 40 12.89 -39.81 8.75
C LYS A 40 13.37 -40.30 10.13
N PRO A 41 13.58 -41.62 10.30
CA PRO A 41 14.05 -42.16 11.58
C PRO A 41 15.35 -41.47 12.05
N PHE A 42 15.35 -41.01 13.31
CA PHE A 42 16.49 -40.34 13.97
C PHE A 42 16.94 -39.04 13.30
N TYR A 43 16.06 -38.38 12.55
CA TYR A 43 16.31 -37.08 11.95
C TYR A 43 15.24 -36.10 12.40
N ASN A 44 15.62 -34.84 12.57
CA ASN A 44 14.70 -33.79 12.96
C ASN A 44 14.16 -33.09 11.71
N ASP A 45 12.97 -33.49 11.28
CA ASP A 45 12.33 -33.02 10.06
C ASP A 45 11.72 -31.63 10.21
N PHE A 46 11.55 -30.92 9.08
CA PHE A 46 10.81 -29.67 8.99
C PHE A 46 11.38 -28.52 9.83
N GLU A 47 12.68 -28.56 10.09
CA GLU A 47 13.39 -27.48 10.74
C GLU A 47 13.33 -26.16 9.96
N ARG A 48 13.51 -25.05 10.67
CA ARG A 48 13.48 -23.71 10.05
C ARG A 48 14.52 -23.63 8.92
N GLY A 49 14.05 -23.39 7.71
CA GLY A 49 14.87 -23.27 6.50
C GLY A 49 15.35 -24.60 5.91
N ALA A 50 14.92 -25.73 6.47
CA ALA A 50 15.28 -27.05 5.99
C ALA A 50 14.59 -27.42 4.68
N VAL A 51 15.19 -28.37 3.98
CA VAL A 51 14.65 -29.01 2.78
C VAL A 51 14.77 -30.51 2.96
N ASP A 52 13.63 -31.17 3.11
CA ASP A 52 13.54 -32.57 3.49
C ASP A 52 12.98 -33.40 2.34
N SER A 53 13.57 -34.57 2.08
CA SER A 53 13.15 -35.45 0.99
C SER A 53 12.75 -36.84 1.48
N TYR A 54 11.66 -37.36 0.93
CA TYR A 54 11.03 -38.62 1.30
C TYR A 54 10.71 -39.44 0.06
N ASN A 55 10.84 -40.76 0.16
CA ASN A 55 10.39 -41.68 -0.87
C ASN A 55 9.02 -42.24 -0.49
N VAL A 56 7.99 -41.87 -1.24
CA VAL A 56 6.61 -42.30 -1.03
C VAL A 56 6.28 -43.37 -2.05
N VAL A 57 5.93 -44.57 -1.58
CA VAL A 57 5.51 -45.69 -2.41
C VAL A 57 4.00 -45.81 -2.33
N VAL A 58 3.33 -45.88 -3.48
CA VAL A 58 1.88 -45.96 -3.58
C VAL A 58 1.48 -47.33 -4.15
N ASP A 59 0.36 -47.87 -3.67
CA ASP A 59 -0.16 -49.18 -4.10
C ASP A 59 -0.54 -49.19 -5.58
N ASP A 60 -1.28 -48.16 -6.02
CA ASP A 60 -1.85 -48.05 -7.35
C ASP A 60 -1.26 -46.90 -8.18
N GLU A 61 -1.39 -47.01 -9.51
CA GLU A 61 -1.03 -45.93 -10.44
C GLU A 61 -2.05 -44.78 -10.37
N LEU A 62 -1.58 -43.58 -10.01
CA LEU A 62 -2.45 -42.43 -9.75
C LEU A 62 -2.75 -41.59 -11.02
N GLY A 63 -2.04 -41.84 -12.13
CA GLY A 63 -2.07 -40.99 -13.32
C GLY A 63 -1.44 -39.61 -13.06
N ASP A 64 -1.90 -38.59 -13.80
CA ASP A 64 -1.38 -37.23 -13.68
C ASP A 64 -1.74 -36.61 -12.34
N ILE A 65 -0.74 -36.28 -11.53
CA ILE A 65 -0.95 -35.64 -10.22
C ILE A 65 -1.55 -34.25 -10.40
N GLN A 66 -2.72 -34.04 -9.80
CA GLN A 66 -3.48 -32.80 -9.87
C GLN A 66 -3.32 -31.95 -8.61
N LEU A 67 -3.34 -32.59 -7.43
CA LEU A 67 -3.30 -31.92 -6.13
C LEU A 67 -2.44 -32.71 -5.14
N ILE A 68 -1.87 -31.99 -4.17
CA ILE A 68 -1.24 -32.57 -2.97
C ILE A 68 -2.05 -32.13 -1.76
N ARG A 69 -2.39 -33.08 -0.89
CA ARG A 69 -2.99 -32.79 0.42
C ARG A 69 -1.94 -32.93 1.51
N ILE A 70 -1.91 -31.97 2.41
CA ILE A 70 -1.04 -31.96 3.58
C ILE A 70 -1.92 -31.80 4.81
N GLU A 71 -1.76 -32.68 5.78
CA GLU A 71 -2.46 -32.63 7.06
C GLU A 71 -1.42 -32.60 8.18
N LYS A 72 -1.51 -31.56 9.02
CA LYS A 72 -0.71 -31.46 10.24
C LYS A 72 -1.51 -32.03 11.40
N ARG A 73 -0.90 -32.89 12.22
CA ARG A 73 -1.49 -33.41 13.45
C ARG A 73 -0.57 -33.17 14.63
N LYS A 74 -1.20 -32.79 15.74
CA LYS A 74 -0.47 -32.44 16.95
C LYS A 74 0.30 -33.64 17.50
N TYR A 75 1.60 -33.46 17.79
CA TYR A 75 2.36 -34.44 18.55
C TYR A 75 2.26 -34.17 20.06
N TRP A 76 2.73 -33.01 20.53
CA TRP A 76 2.76 -32.71 21.98
C TRP A 76 2.39 -31.26 22.32
N LEU A 77 3.08 -30.29 21.75
CA LEU A 77 2.78 -28.86 21.88
C LEU A 77 2.17 -28.35 20.58
N HIS A 78 1.38 -27.27 20.66
CA HIS A 78 0.91 -26.62 19.45
C HIS A 78 2.03 -25.77 18.86
N ASP A 79 2.39 -26.02 17.62
CA ASP A 79 3.26 -25.18 16.81
C ASP A 79 2.56 -24.74 15.51
N ASP A 80 3.15 -23.76 14.85
CA ASP A 80 2.78 -23.35 13.49
C ASP A 80 3.91 -23.79 12.55
N TRP A 81 3.57 -24.18 11.33
CA TRP A 81 4.57 -24.55 10.33
C TRP A 81 4.47 -23.65 9.10
N TYR A 82 5.57 -23.04 8.65
CA TYR A 82 5.57 -22.30 7.39
C TYR A 82 6.10 -23.17 6.26
N LEU A 83 5.22 -23.59 5.35
CA LEU A 83 5.57 -24.38 4.18
C LEU A 83 5.82 -23.46 2.98
N LYS A 84 7.03 -23.48 2.41
CA LYS A 84 7.34 -22.72 1.18
C LYS A 84 6.74 -23.41 -0.04
N TYR A 85 7.18 -24.64 -0.31
CA TYR A 85 6.76 -25.40 -1.47
C TYR A 85 6.97 -26.90 -1.23
N ILE A 86 6.31 -27.70 -2.06
CA ILE A 86 6.58 -29.13 -2.21
C ILE A 86 6.96 -29.38 -3.66
N THR A 87 7.95 -30.23 -3.89
CA THR A 87 8.28 -30.70 -5.23
C THR A 87 8.15 -32.21 -5.29
N LEU A 88 7.69 -32.71 -6.42
CA LEU A 88 7.39 -34.10 -6.63
C LEU A 88 8.16 -34.57 -7.87
N LYS A 89 9.00 -35.58 -7.70
CA LYS A 89 9.57 -36.36 -8.80
C LYS A 89 8.72 -37.63 -8.99
N THR A 90 8.08 -37.76 -10.14
CA THR A 90 7.20 -38.89 -10.45
C THR A 90 7.99 -40.14 -10.87
N PRO A 91 7.37 -41.34 -10.88
CA PRO A 91 8.00 -42.56 -11.38
C PRO A 91 8.48 -42.45 -12.84
N CYS A 92 7.79 -41.66 -13.67
CA CYS A 92 8.17 -41.40 -15.06
C CYS A 92 9.28 -40.33 -15.21
N GLY A 93 9.75 -39.74 -14.10
CA GLY A 93 10.84 -38.77 -14.09
C GLY A 93 10.42 -37.32 -14.26
N ASP A 94 9.12 -37.03 -14.31
CA ASP A 94 8.60 -35.66 -14.34
C ASP A 94 8.82 -34.96 -13.01
N TYR A 95 9.01 -33.64 -13.08
CA TYR A 95 9.19 -32.79 -11.91
C TYR A 95 8.06 -31.78 -11.83
N ILE A 96 7.32 -31.80 -10.71
CA ILE A 96 6.15 -30.94 -10.49
C ILE A 96 6.34 -30.17 -9.18
N GLU A 97 6.24 -28.84 -9.25
CA GLU A 97 6.32 -27.96 -8.08
C GLU A 97 4.93 -27.50 -7.65
N PHE A 98 4.70 -27.52 -6.34
CA PHE A 98 3.47 -27.12 -5.66
C PHE A 98 3.80 -25.98 -4.67
N PRO A 99 3.68 -24.71 -5.10
CA PRO A 99 3.94 -23.58 -4.23
C PRO A 99 2.85 -23.43 -3.16
N CYS A 100 3.27 -23.18 -1.92
CA CYS A 100 2.38 -22.99 -0.77
C CYS A 100 2.51 -21.56 -0.21
N TYR A 101 3.68 -21.23 0.36
CA TYR A 101 4.02 -19.95 0.99
C TYR A 101 3.03 -19.49 2.07
N ARG A 102 2.57 -20.42 2.90
CA ARG A 102 1.53 -20.20 3.92
C ARG A 102 1.89 -20.84 5.24
N TRP A 103 1.29 -20.32 6.30
CA TRP A 103 1.34 -20.90 7.64
C TRP A 103 0.28 -21.99 7.75
N ILE A 104 0.67 -23.15 8.24
CA ILE A 104 -0.20 -24.28 8.58
C ILE A 104 -0.30 -24.30 10.10
N SER A 105 -1.42 -23.80 10.60
CA SER A 105 -1.72 -23.70 12.03
C SER A 105 -2.73 -24.77 12.44
N GLY A 106 -2.61 -25.26 13.67
CA GLY A 106 -3.49 -26.27 14.24
C GLY A 106 -3.56 -27.58 13.44
N GLU A 107 -4.61 -28.35 13.69
CA GLU A 107 -4.91 -29.55 12.91
C GLU A 107 -5.73 -29.17 11.68
N SER A 108 -5.04 -28.83 10.59
CA SER A 108 -5.66 -28.42 9.34
C SER A 108 -5.16 -29.24 8.16
N GLU A 109 -6.07 -29.50 7.22
CA GLU A 109 -5.74 -30.02 5.90
C GLU A 109 -5.62 -28.85 4.92
N ILE A 110 -4.48 -28.74 4.25
CA ILE A 110 -4.31 -27.85 3.11
C ILE A 110 -4.22 -28.66 1.81
N VAL A 111 -4.72 -28.09 0.73
CA VAL A 111 -4.70 -28.72 -0.59
C VAL A 111 -4.03 -27.79 -1.58
N LEU A 112 -2.88 -28.24 -2.10
CA LEU A 112 -2.04 -27.50 -3.02
C LEU A 112 -2.27 -27.95 -4.46
N ARG A 113 -2.12 -27.00 -5.37
CA ARG A 113 -2.14 -27.22 -6.82
C ARG A 113 -0.78 -26.91 -7.40
N ASP A 114 -0.48 -27.48 -8.56
CA ASP A 114 0.78 -27.25 -9.24
C ASP A 114 1.02 -25.76 -9.55
N GLY A 115 2.28 -25.39 -9.73
CA GLY A 115 2.73 -24.01 -9.86
C GLY A 115 2.23 -23.26 -11.09
N ARG A 116 1.75 -23.94 -12.13
CA ARG A 116 1.31 -23.33 -13.38
C ARG A 116 0.08 -22.46 -13.14
N ALA A 117 0.12 -21.22 -13.61
CA ALA A 117 -1.01 -20.31 -13.47
C ALA A 117 -2.20 -20.77 -14.33
N LYS A 118 -3.41 -20.73 -13.75
CA LYS A 118 -4.63 -21.23 -14.41
C LYS A 118 -5.82 -20.31 -14.20
N LEU A 119 -6.52 -20.00 -15.29
CA LEU A 119 -7.81 -19.33 -15.28
C LEU A 119 -8.93 -20.33 -14.94
N ALA A 120 -10.10 -19.82 -14.56
CA ALA A 120 -11.24 -20.68 -14.26
C ALA A 120 -11.69 -21.51 -15.48
N CYS A 121 -11.54 -20.97 -16.69
CA CYS A 121 -11.84 -21.69 -17.93
C CYS A 121 -10.85 -22.81 -18.26
N ASP A 122 -9.68 -22.86 -17.62
CA ASP A 122 -8.71 -23.94 -17.84
C ASP A 122 -9.04 -25.17 -17.01
N ASP A 123 -9.82 -25.00 -15.95
CA ASP A 123 -10.23 -26.08 -15.06
C ASP A 123 -11.38 -26.82 -15.73
N GLN A 124 -11.10 -27.94 -16.41
CA GLN A 124 -12.10 -28.72 -17.13
C GLN A 124 -12.67 -29.88 -16.29
N ILE A 125 -11.80 -30.52 -15.51
CA ILE A 125 -12.15 -31.67 -14.66
C ILE A 125 -12.79 -31.25 -13.33
N HIS A 126 -13.68 -32.11 -12.80
CA HIS A 126 -14.47 -31.82 -11.59
C HIS A 126 -13.59 -31.52 -10.37
N ILE A 127 -12.51 -32.28 -10.17
CA ILE A 127 -11.61 -32.16 -9.02
C ILE A 127 -11.02 -30.74 -8.89
N LEU A 128 -10.54 -30.17 -10.00
CA LEU A 128 -9.94 -28.83 -10.02
C LEU A 128 -10.99 -27.72 -9.86
N LYS A 129 -12.16 -27.88 -10.51
CA LYS A 129 -13.29 -26.96 -10.34
C LYS A 129 -13.77 -26.93 -8.89
N GLN A 130 -13.86 -28.09 -8.25
CA GLN A 130 -14.28 -28.23 -6.86
C GLN A 130 -13.26 -27.64 -5.90
N HIS A 131 -11.96 -27.91 -6.10
CA HIS A 131 -10.87 -27.32 -5.32
C HIS A 131 -10.92 -25.79 -5.37
N ARG A 132 -11.00 -25.19 -6.57
CA ARG A 132 -11.09 -23.73 -6.74
C ARG A 132 -12.28 -23.13 -5.99
N ARG A 133 -13.47 -23.75 -6.11
CA ARG A 133 -14.70 -23.25 -5.46
C ARG A 133 -14.59 -23.31 -3.94
N LYS A 134 -14.16 -24.46 -3.40
CA LYS A 134 -13.95 -24.64 -1.95
C LYS A 134 -12.91 -23.67 -1.39
N GLU A 135 -11.80 -23.45 -2.11
CA GLU A 135 -10.79 -22.46 -1.72
C GLU A 135 -11.41 -21.07 -1.57
N LEU A 136 -12.15 -20.61 -2.58
CA LEU A 136 -12.80 -19.30 -2.54
C LEU A 136 -13.88 -19.20 -1.46
N GLU A 137 -14.68 -20.24 -1.27
CA GLU A 137 -15.69 -20.28 -0.19
C GLU A 137 -15.04 -20.15 1.20
N THR A 138 -13.92 -20.84 1.44
CA THR A 138 -13.16 -20.73 2.68
C THR A 138 -12.58 -19.32 2.84
N ARG A 139 -11.93 -18.79 1.81
CA ARG A 139 -11.34 -17.44 1.88
C ARG A 139 -12.39 -16.34 2.07
N GLN A 140 -13.58 -16.47 1.50
CA GLN A 140 -14.64 -15.48 1.69
C GLN A 140 -15.20 -15.47 3.12
N LYS A 141 -15.10 -16.60 3.85
CA LYS A 141 -15.43 -16.69 5.28
C LYS A 141 -14.31 -16.14 6.16
N GLU A 142 -13.07 -16.37 5.77
CA GLU A 142 -11.86 -16.00 6.52
C GLU A 142 -11.53 -14.50 6.39
N TYR A 143 -11.54 -13.95 5.17
CA TYR A 143 -11.17 -12.56 4.90
C TYR A 143 -12.42 -11.71 4.68
N ARG A 144 -13.10 -11.25 5.73
CA ARG A 144 -14.35 -10.46 5.59
C ARG A 144 -14.08 -8.95 5.60
N TRP A 145 -15.02 -8.21 5.02
CA TRP A 145 -15.00 -6.74 5.06
C TRP A 145 -15.63 -6.23 6.35
N MET A 146 -15.05 -5.18 6.93
CA MET A 146 -15.59 -4.42 8.05
C MET A 146 -15.44 -2.92 7.78
N GLU A 147 -16.48 -2.15 8.09
CA GLU A 147 -16.39 -0.70 8.19
C GLU A 147 -15.79 -0.33 9.55
N TRP A 148 -14.55 0.17 9.55
CA TRP A 148 -13.88 0.57 10.78
C TRP A 148 -14.39 1.91 11.32
N ASN A 149 -14.65 2.86 10.42
CA ASN A 149 -15.28 4.14 10.72
C ASN A 149 -16.16 4.60 9.55
N PRO A 150 -17.22 5.39 9.80
CA PRO A 150 -18.11 5.87 8.76
C PRO A 150 -17.38 6.60 7.63
N GLY A 151 -17.70 6.25 6.39
CA GLY A 151 -17.14 6.89 5.19
C GLY A 151 -15.70 6.48 4.85
N PHE A 152 -15.07 5.62 5.65
CA PHE A 152 -13.78 5.02 5.28
C PHE A 152 -13.97 3.92 4.22
N PRO A 153 -12.94 3.64 3.40
CA PRO A 153 -12.88 2.39 2.67
C PRO A 153 -13.05 1.20 3.63
N LEU A 154 -13.78 0.17 3.19
CA LEU A 154 -13.90 -1.07 3.97
C LEU A 154 -12.52 -1.69 4.19
N SER A 155 -12.33 -2.26 5.37
CA SER A 155 -11.07 -2.88 5.82
C SER A 155 -11.30 -4.33 6.25
N ILE A 156 -10.27 -5.01 6.74
CA ILE A 156 -10.39 -6.39 7.21
C ILE A 156 -11.25 -6.46 8.48
N ASP A 157 -12.07 -7.49 8.59
CA ASP A 157 -12.87 -7.81 9.78
C ASP A 157 -12.01 -8.42 10.89
N ALA A 158 -11.15 -7.60 11.49
CA ALA A 158 -10.29 -7.94 12.62
C ALA A 158 -10.09 -6.72 13.52
N LYS A 159 -10.17 -6.90 14.84
CA LYS A 159 -10.05 -5.78 15.80
C LYS A 159 -8.61 -5.52 16.21
N CYS A 160 -7.81 -6.56 16.34
CA CYS A 160 -6.39 -6.48 16.64
C CYS A 160 -5.56 -7.39 15.73
N HIS A 161 -4.25 -7.19 15.72
CA HIS A 161 -3.34 -7.97 14.85
C HIS A 161 -3.45 -9.48 15.06
N LYS A 162 -3.67 -9.93 16.30
CA LYS A 162 -3.79 -11.34 16.66
C LYS A 162 -5.03 -12.02 16.09
N ASP A 163 -6.09 -11.26 15.79
CA ASP A 163 -7.34 -11.79 15.22
C ASP A 163 -7.19 -12.11 13.72
N LEU A 164 -6.12 -11.63 13.08
CA LEU A 164 -5.88 -11.89 11.67
C LEU A 164 -5.54 -13.36 11.42
N PRO A 165 -5.94 -13.93 10.27
CA PRO A 165 -5.40 -15.20 9.79
C PRO A 165 -3.87 -15.18 9.78
N ARG A 166 -3.25 -16.28 10.21
CA ARG A 166 -1.77 -16.37 10.36
C ARG A 166 -1.03 -16.03 9.07
N ASP A 167 -1.60 -16.39 7.91
CA ASP A 167 -1.07 -16.10 6.57
C ASP A 167 -0.83 -14.62 6.27
N ILE A 168 -1.60 -13.74 6.90
CA ILE A 168 -1.51 -12.29 6.67
C ILE A 168 -1.05 -11.53 7.91
N GLN A 169 -0.59 -12.23 8.95
CA GLN A 169 0.13 -11.64 10.07
C GLN A 169 1.58 -11.32 9.70
N PHE A 170 2.28 -10.62 10.59
CA PHE A 170 3.73 -10.50 10.49
C PHE A 170 4.40 -11.82 10.87
N ASP A 171 5.57 -12.08 10.28
CA ASP A 171 6.42 -13.22 10.66
C ASP A 171 6.77 -13.16 12.17
N SER A 172 6.97 -11.95 12.71
CA SER A 172 7.14 -11.68 14.14
C SER A 172 6.18 -10.60 14.61
N GLU A 173 5.31 -10.93 15.57
CA GLU A 173 4.29 -10.01 16.12
C GLU A 173 4.91 -8.75 16.75
N LYS A 174 6.07 -8.89 17.40
CA LYS A 174 6.79 -7.78 18.05
C LYS A 174 7.80 -7.07 17.13
N GLY A 175 8.08 -7.64 15.95
CA GLY A 175 9.04 -7.05 15.00
C GLY A 175 8.52 -5.78 14.33
N VAL A 176 7.19 -5.64 14.23
CA VAL A 176 6.53 -4.50 13.59
C VAL A 176 5.37 -4.03 14.47
N ASP A 177 5.71 -3.44 15.61
CA ASP A 177 4.78 -2.89 16.59
C ASP A 177 5.04 -1.39 16.78
N PHE A 178 4.01 -0.55 16.64
CA PHE A 178 4.18 0.90 16.65
C PHE A 178 4.67 1.40 18.01
N VAL A 179 4.15 0.87 19.11
CA VAL A 179 4.56 1.29 20.46
C VAL A 179 6.01 0.93 20.70
N LEU A 180 6.40 -0.33 20.46
CA LEU A 180 7.78 -0.78 20.65
C LEU A 180 8.76 -0.04 19.74
N ASN A 181 8.41 0.15 18.46
CA ASN A 181 9.29 0.80 17.49
C ASN A 181 9.49 2.28 17.82
N TYR A 182 8.44 3.00 18.22
CA TYR A 182 8.56 4.41 18.60
C TYR A 182 9.34 4.58 19.90
N SER A 183 9.10 3.73 20.92
CA SER A 183 9.87 3.78 22.17
C SER A 183 11.35 3.48 21.94
N LYS A 184 11.67 2.43 21.17
CA LYS A 184 13.06 2.11 20.80
C LYS A 184 13.70 3.23 19.98
N ALA A 185 12.97 3.84 19.05
CA ALA A 185 13.49 4.97 18.29
C ALA A 185 13.82 6.14 19.23
N MET A 186 12.94 6.51 20.16
CA MET A 186 13.21 7.59 21.11
C MET A 186 14.44 7.31 22.00
N GLU A 187 14.64 6.06 22.40
CA GLU A 187 15.83 5.63 23.14
C GLU A 187 17.10 5.73 22.29
N ASN A 188 17.08 5.18 21.07
CA ASN A 188 18.20 5.22 20.12
C ASN A 188 18.57 6.66 19.69
N LEU A 189 17.58 7.55 19.67
CA LEU A 189 17.75 8.97 19.33
C LEU A 189 18.12 9.82 20.55
N PHE A 190 18.25 9.23 21.75
CA PHE A 190 18.57 9.92 23.01
C PHE A 190 17.59 11.04 23.39
N ILE A 191 16.32 10.88 23.01
CA ILE A 191 15.23 11.85 23.27
C ILE A 191 14.19 11.34 24.28
N ASN A 192 14.41 10.16 24.87
CA ASN A 192 13.54 9.57 25.89
C ASN A 192 13.22 10.51 27.07
N ARG A 193 14.16 11.39 27.46
CA ARG A 193 13.94 12.41 28.50
C ARG A 193 12.80 13.39 28.19
N PHE A 194 12.46 13.58 26.91
CA PHE A 194 11.42 14.51 26.45
C PHE A 194 10.05 13.87 26.26
N MET A 195 9.94 12.54 26.40
CA MET A 195 8.73 11.76 26.05
C MET A 195 7.45 12.19 26.79
N HIS A 196 7.59 12.91 27.91
CA HIS A 196 6.47 13.38 28.73
C HIS A 196 6.44 14.91 28.90
N MET A 197 7.31 15.65 28.22
CA MET A 197 7.45 17.10 28.38
C MET A 197 6.52 17.90 27.44
N PHE A 198 5.22 17.57 27.44
CA PHE A 198 4.23 18.18 26.53
C PHE A 198 3.93 19.67 26.81
N GLN A 199 4.30 20.17 27.99
CA GLN A 199 4.07 21.56 28.42
C GLN A 199 5.34 22.43 28.39
N SER A 200 6.44 21.90 27.84
CA SER A 200 7.72 22.61 27.77
C SER A 200 8.02 22.99 26.33
N SER A 201 8.25 24.29 26.09
CA SER A 201 8.74 24.79 24.81
C SER A 201 10.27 24.76 24.77
N TRP A 202 10.82 24.64 23.57
CA TRP A 202 12.25 24.93 23.32
C TRP A 202 12.52 26.41 23.64
N SER A 203 13.64 26.71 24.29
CA SER A 203 13.97 28.11 24.64
C SER A 203 14.27 28.96 23.41
N ASP A 204 14.91 28.35 22.41
CA ASP A 204 15.26 28.94 21.13
C ASP A 204 15.48 27.83 20.09
N PHE A 205 15.78 28.20 18.84
CA PHE A 205 16.11 27.23 17.79
C PHE A 205 17.37 26.41 18.10
N ALA A 206 18.35 26.99 18.79
CA ALA A 206 19.63 26.33 19.11
C ALA A 206 19.44 25.19 20.14
N ASP A 207 18.42 25.27 21.00
CA ASP A 207 18.07 24.21 21.94
C ASP A 207 17.63 22.93 21.21
N PHE A 208 16.75 23.07 20.22
CA PHE A 208 16.34 21.93 19.38
C PHE A 208 17.48 21.47 18.46
N GLU A 209 18.26 22.39 17.90
CA GLU A 209 19.41 22.08 17.03
C GLU A 209 20.43 21.15 17.69
N LYS A 210 20.76 21.38 18.98
CA LYS A 210 21.67 20.52 19.76
C LYS A 210 21.24 19.06 19.82
N ILE A 211 19.93 18.81 19.80
CA ILE A 211 19.36 17.47 19.80
C ILE A 211 19.36 16.93 18.38
N PHE A 212 18.89 17.72 17.43
CA PHE A 212 18.76 17.35 16.03
C PHE A 212 20.10 16.95 15.40
N LEU A 213 21.18 17.68 15.65
CA LEU A 213 22.52 17.38 15.10
C LEU A 213 23.01 15.96 15.44
N ARG A 214 22.60 15.40 16.59
CA ARG A 214 23.00 14.05 17.02
C ARG A 214 22.34 12.93 16.22
N ILE A 215 21.22 13.23 15.56
CA ILE A 215 20.34 12.26 14.91
C ILE A 215 20.11 12.56 13.42
N SER A 216 20.68 13.65 12.94
CA SER A 216 20.50 14.12 11.58
C SER A 216 21.08 13.14 10.56
N ASN A 217 20.52 13.19 9.35
CA ASN A 217 21.11 12.62 8.14
C ASN A 217 21.35 13.74 7.13
N THR A 218 21.96 13.39 5.99
CA THR A 218 22.33 14.35 4.94
C THR A 218 21.19 15.25 4.52
N ILE A 219 20.00 14.72 4.22
CA ILE A 219 18.88 15.53 3.73
C ILE A 219 18.31 16.40 4.87
N SER A 220 18.20 15.85 6.07
CA SER A 220 17.64 16.59 7.19
C SER A 220 18.55 17.74 7.62
N GLU A 221 19.87 17.57 7.56
CA GLU A 221 20.85 18.63 7.80
C GLU A 221 20.78 19.74 6.73
N GLN A 222 20.61 19.36 5.46
CA GLN A 222 20.35 20.34 4.39
C GLN A 222 19.08 21.15 4.65
N VAL A 223 18.01 20.51 5.13
CA VAL A 223 16.79 21.23 5.52
C VAL A 223 17.07 22.17 6.68
N MET A 224 17.77 21.73 7.73
CA MET A 224 18.12 22.59 8.87
C MET A 224 18.90 23.84 8.45
N ASN A 225 19.79 23.73 7.47
CA ASN A 225 20.58 24.87 6.99
C ASN A 225 19.79 25.81 6.05
N HIS A 226 18.77 25.30 5.34
CA HIS A 226 18.11 26.03 4.25
C HIS A 226 16.59 26.19 4.41
N TRP A 227 15.97 25.76 5.50
CA TRP A 227 14.50 25.78 5.66
C TRP A 227 13.86 27.18 5.61
N GLN A 228 14.63 28.23 5.90
CA GLN A 228 14.15 29.62 5.82
C GLN A 228 14.12 30.14 4.38
N GLU A 229 14.77 29.47 3.44
CA GLU A 229 14.86 29.91 2.04
C GLU A 229 13.60 29.58 1.25
N ASP A 230 13.13 30.54 0.44
CA ASP A 230 11.96 30.38 -0.43
C ASP A 230 12.15 29.31 -1.50
N LEU A 231 13.40 29.15 -1.97
CA LEU A 231 13.76 28.08 -2.91
C LEU A 231 13.58 26.70 -2.29
N MET A 232 14.06 26.49 -1.06
CA MET A 232 13.91 25.21 -0.35
C MET A 232 12.44 24.93 0.00
N PHE A 233 11.68 25.97 0.34
CA PHE A 233 10.25 25.86 0.58
C PHE A 233 9.50 25.41 -0.69
N GLY A 234 9.70 26.09 -1.82
CA GLY A 234 9.07 25.73 -3.09
C GLY A 234 9.52 24.37 -3.64
N TYR A 235 10.80 24.03 -3.46
CA TYR A 235 11.37 22.75 -3.87
C TYR A 235 10.65 21.54 -3.25
N GLN A 236 10.23 21.64 -1.98
CA GLN A 236 9.57 20.55 -1.28
C GLN A 236 8.21 20.17 -1.89
N PHE A 237 7.53 21.07 -2.60
CA PHE A 237 6.28 20.74 -3.29
C PHE A 237 6.47 19.88 -4.54
N LEU A 238 7.70 19.79 -5.06
CA LEU A 238 8.04 18.97 -6.22
C LEU A 238 8.83 17.72 -5.84
N ASN A 239 9.69 17.82 -4.84
CA ASN A 239 10.68 16.78 -4.52
C ASN A 239 10.78 16.47 -3.01
N GLY A 240 9.89 17.03 -2.19
CA GLY A 240 9.81 16.73 -0.77
C GLY A 240 9.03 15.42 -0.51
N CYS A 241 8.54 15.27 0.73
CA CYS A 241 7.78 14.07 1.11
C CYS A 241 6.35 14.03 0.56
N ASN A 242 5.79 15.17 0.11
CA ASN A 242 4.41 15.26 -0.37
C ASN A 242 4.26 15.98 -1.73
N PRO A 243 4.90 15.49 -2.80
CA PRO A 243 4.96 16.20 -4.08
C PRO A 243 3.73 15.96 -4.97
N VAL A 244 2.53 16.08 -4.40
CA VAL A 244 1.26 15.69 -5.06
C VAL A 244 0.17 16.76 -5.04
N LEU A 245 0.41 17.88 -4.35
CA LEU A 245 -0.61 18.93 -4.15
C LEU A 245 -0.48 20.11 -5.11
N ILE A 246 0.74 20.44 -5.54
CA ILE A 246 0.98 21.60 -6.39
C ILE A 246 0.36 21.43 -7.76
N GLN A 247 -0.32 22.48 -8.22
CA GLN A 247 -0.95 22.52 -9.53
C GLN A 247 -0.61 23.82 -10.23
N ARG A 248 -0.53 23.79 -11.57
CA ARG A 248 -0.43 25.02 -12.36
C ARG A 248 -1.73 25.81 -12.21
N CYS A 249 -1.63 27.07 -11.82
CA CYS A 249 -2.77 27.97 -11.69
C CYS A 249 -3.19 28.42 -13.10
N VAL A 250 -4.44 28.15 -13.48
CA VAL A 250 -5.02 28.57 -14.76
C VAL A 250 -5.90 29.81 -14.64
N LYS A 251 -6.36 30.10 -13.43
CA LYS A 251 -7.13 31.28 -13.03
C LYS A 251 -6.88 31.49 -11.54
N LEU A 252 -6.64 32.73 -11.11
CA LEU A 252 -6.49 33.05 -9.70
C LEU A 252 -7.78 32.66 -8.93
N PRO A 253 -7.67 32.00 -7.76
CA PRO A 253 -8.82 31.70 -6.92
C PRO A 253 -9.53 32.99 -6.47
N GLU A 254 -10.86 33.03 -6.59
CA GLU A 254 -11.65 34.23 -6.22
C GLU A 254 -11.57 34.54 -4.72
N ASN A 255 -11.27 33.54 -3.90
CA ASN A 255 -11.07 33.66 -2.46
C ASN A 255 -9.60 33.96 -2.06
N LEU A 256 -8.75 34.27 -3.04
CA LEU A 256 -7.40 34.82 -2.85
C LEU A 256 -7.31 36.14 -3.62
N PRO A 257 -7.68 37.28 -3.01
CA PRO A 257 -7.67 38.60 -3.66
C PRO A 257 -6.24 39.19 -3.77
N VAL A 258 -5.30 38.40 -4.30
CA VAL A 258 -3.93 38.84 -4.59
C VAL A 258 -3.92 39.73 -5.83
N THR A 259 -3.15 40.81 -5.80
CA THR A 259 -3.02 41.75 -6.91
C THR A 259 -1.61 41.74 -7.50
N THR A 260 -1.46 42.26 -8.72
CA THR A 260 -0.13 42.45 -9.32
C THR A 260 0.77 43.32 -8.45
N GLU A 261 0.25 44.41 -7.87
CA GLU A 261 1.02 45.32 -7.00
C GLU A 261 1.60 44.61 -5.77
N MET A 262 0.85 43.69 -5.19
CA MET A 262 1.31 42.91 -4.03
C MET A 262 2.52 42.02 -4.36
N VAL A 263 2.57 41.46 -5.56
CA VAL A 263 3.60 40.48 -5.94
C VAL A 263 4.60 41.00 -6.96
N GLU A 264 4.54 42.29 -7.31
CA GLU A 264 5.37 42.91 -8.35
C GLU A 264 6.86 42.66 -8.11
N CYS A 265 7.31 42.77 -6.86
CA CYS A 265 8.70 42.55 -6.46
C CYS A 265 9.19 41.11 -6.68
N SER A 266 8.28 40.15 -6.82
CA SER A 266 8.56 38.73 -7.04
C SER A 266 8.49 38.32 -8.52
N LEU A 267 7.88 39.14 -9.38
CA LEU A 267 7.75 38.85 -10.81
C LEU A 267 8.99 39.34 -11.58
N GLU A 268 9.61 38.46 -12.36
CA GLU A 268 10.92 38.74 -12.98
C GLU A 268 10.83 39.12 -14.47
N ARG A 269 9.62 39.09 -15.06
CA ARG A 269 9.43 39.20 -16.53
C ARG A 269 8.81 40.51 -16.99
N GLN A 270 8.57 41.48 -16.10
CA GLN A 270 7.84 42.73 -16.41
C GLN A 270 6.44 42.47 -16.97
N LEU A 271 5.78 41.43 -16.43
CA LEU A 271 4.43 41.03 -16.77
C LEU A 271 3.54 41.23 -15.55
N THR A 272 2.24 41.44 -15.78
CA THR A 272 1.27 41.43 -14.69
C THR A 272 1.08 40.01 -14.15
N LEU A 273 0.52 39.87 -12.95
CA LEU A 273 0.22 38.57 -12.37
C LEU A 273 -0.70 37.75 -13.28
N GLU A 274 -1.71 38.38 -13.89
CA GLU A 274 -2.65 37.74 -14.80
C GLU A 274 -1.94 37.21 -16.06
N GLN A 275 -1.01 37.99 -16.61
CA GLN A 275 -0.19 37.55 -17.75
C GLN A 275 0.72 36.37 -17.37
N GLU A 276 1.29 36.36 -16.17
CA GLU A 276 2.09 35.21 -15.69
C GLU A 276 1.24 33.95 -15.46
N VAL A 277 -0.03 34.11 -15.06
CA VAL A 277 -1.02 33.01 -15.03
C VAL A 277 -1.30 32.49 -16.45
N GLU A 278 -1.56 33.37 -17.42
CA GLU A 278 -1.82 33.01 -18.82
C GLU A 278 -0.63 32.25 -19.45
N LEU A 279 0.61 32.67 -19.16
CA LEU A 279 1.82 31.98 -19.60
C LEU A 279 2.11 30.68 -18.83
N GLY A 280 1.33 30.37 -17.79
CA GLY A 280 1.46 29.16 -17.00
C GLY A 280 2.71 29.13 -16.11
N ASN A 281 3.16 30.31 -15.65
CA ASN A 281 4.28 30.45 -14.72
C ASN A 281 3.84 30.53 -13.26
N ILE A 282 2.53 30.62 -12.99
CA ILE A 282 1.95 30.63 -11.65
C ILE A 282 1.42 29.25 -11.27
N PHE A 283 1.65 28.87 -10.01
CA PHE A 283 1.26 27.61 -9.41
C PHE A 283 0.53 27.88 -8.10
N VAL A 284 -0.31 26.95 -7.67
CA VAL A 284 -1.09 27.05 -6.45
C VAL A 284 -1.04 25.74 -5.68
N VAL A 285 -0.99 25.86 -4.35
CA VAL A 285 -1.26 24.77 -3.41
C VAL A 285 -2.41 25.24 -2.51
N ASP A 286 -3.57 24.59 -2.64
CA ASP A 286 -4.78 24.94 -1.90
C ASP A 286 -5.12 23.85 -0.86
N PHE A 287 -5.13 24.25 0.42
CA PHE A 287 -5.42 23.38 1.56
C PHE A 287 -6.88 23.43 2.01
N LYS A 288 -7.82 23.80 1.13
CA LYS A 288 -9.26 23.83 1.39
C LYS A 288 -9.85 22.60 2.09
N LEU A 289 -9.24 21.42 1.91
CA LEU A 289 -9.67 20.19 2.61
C LEU A 289 -9.56 20.30 4.15
N LEU A 290 -8.67 21.16 4.66
CA LEU A 290 -8.48 21.40 6.09
C LEU A 290 -9.50 22.40 6.66
N ASP A 291 -10.27 23.08 5.81
CA ASP A 291 -11.24 24.09 6.25
C ASP A 291 -12.43 23.46 6.99
N GLY A 292 -12.66 23.96 8.20
CA GLY A 292 -13.69 23.46 9.12
C GLY A 292 -13.37 22.10 9.76
N ILE A 293 -12.13 21.62 9.69
CA ILE A 293 -11.71 20.40 10.39
C ILE A 293 -11.50 20.69 11.88
N ASP A 294 -12.08 19.84 12.73
CA ASP A 294 -11.90 19.91 14.17
C ASP A 294 -10.44 19.70 14.59
N VAL A 295 -9.97 20.55 15.49
CA VAL A 295 -8.64 20.46 16.10
C VAL A 295 -8.63 19.48 17.27
N ASN A 296 -7.43 18.99 17.58
CA ASN A 296 -7.19 18.10 18.70
C ASN A 296 -7.43 18.80 20.04
N LYS A 297 -8.31 18.20 20.84
CA LYS A 297 -8.71 18.66 22.18
C LYS A 297 -8.44 17.61 23.26
N THR A 298 -7.59 16.60 22.98
CA THR A 298 -7.31 15.53 23.94
C THR A 298 -6.46 15.98 25.12
N ASP A 299 -5.62 17.00 24.93
CA ASP A 299 -4.88 17.66 26.00
C ASP A 299 -5.57 19.00 26.36
N PRO A 300 -6.25 19.10 27.51
CA PRO A 300 -6.92 20.34 27.91
C PRO A 300 -5.95 21.45 28.31
N CYS A 301 -4.68 21.13 28.57
CA CYS A 301 -3.65 22.10 28.94
C CYS A 301 -3.00 22.77 27.73
N THR A 302 -3.20 22.24 26.52
CA THR A 302 -2.59 22.77 25.29
C THR A 302 -3.64 22.94 24.20
N LEU A 303 -3.99 24.18 23.91
CA LEU A 303 -4.79 24.52 22.75
C LEU A 303 -3.98 24.29 21.47
N GLN A 304 -4.50 23.45 20.58
CA GLN A 304 -3.92 23.19 19.28
C GLN A 304 -4.74 23.85 18.17
N PHE A 305 -4.08 24.17 17.06
CA PHE A 305 -4.65 24.97 15.99
C PHE A 305 -4.37 24.34 14.63
N LEU A 306 -5.23 24.65 13.66
CA LEU A 306 -5.11 24.24 12.27
C LEU A 306 -5.51 25.42 11.39
N ALA A 307 -4.89 25.52 10.21
CA ALA A 307 -5.21 26.52 9.19
C ALA A 307 -5.67 25.80 7.90
N ALA A 308 -6.12 26.57 6.91
CA ALA A 308 -6.43 26.05 5.58
C ALA A 308 -5.85 26.98 4.49
N PRO A 309 -4.51 27.01 4.32
CA PRO A 309 -3.86 28.03 3.52
C PRO A 309 -4.10 27.90 2.01
N ILE A 310 -3.91 29.02 1.31
CA ILE A 310 -3.72 29.07 -0.13
C ILE A 310 -2.33 29.66 -0.38
N CYS A 311 -1.45 28.88 -0.99
CA CYS A 311 -0.08 29.30 -1.32
C CYS A 311 0.05 29.47 -2.83
N LEU A 312 0.40 30.67 -3.26
CA LEU A 312 0.69 31.00 -4.65
C LEU A 312 2.21 30.98 -4.87
N LEU A 313 2.64 30.32 -5.95
CA LEU A 313 4.04 30.17 -6.29
C LEU A 313 4.31 30.59 -7.72
N TYR A 314 5.55 30.99 -7.99
CA TYR A 314 6.02 31.51 -9.26
C TYR A 314 7.20 30.70 -9.78
N LYS A 315 7.18 30.35 -11.06
CA LYS A 315 8.33 29.79 -11.78
C LYS A 315 9.19 30.93 -12.32
N ASN A 316 10.31 31.15 -11.64
CA ASN A 316 11.26 32.22 -11.96
C ASN A 316 12.07 31.96 -13.24
N LEU A 317 12.94 32.89 -13.63
CA LEU A 317 13.80 32.77 -14.83
C LEU A 317 14.79 31.60 -14.75
N ALA A 318 15.19 31.21 -13.53
CA ALA A 318 16.03 30.03 -13.28
C ALA A 318 15.24 28.71 -13.25
N ASN A 319 13.96 28.72 -13.64
CA ASN A 319 13.04 27.57 -13.60
C ASN A 319 12.90 26.95 -12.20
N LYS A 320 13.02 27.76 -11.15
CA LYS A 320 12.73 27.38 -9.77
C LYS A 320 11.34 27.89 -9.40
N ILE A 321 10.61 27.08 -8.64
CA ILE A 321 9.31 27.47 -8.09
C ILE A 321 9.56 28.05 -6.70
N VAL A 322 9.12 29.29 -6.48
CA VAL A 322 9.25 30.01 -5.20
C VAL A 322 7.88 30.57 -4.76
N PRO A 323 7.57 30.59 -3.46
CA PRO A 323 6.35 31.19 -2.94
C PRO A 323 6.34 32.72 -3.13
N ILE A 324 5.21 33.28 -3.54
CA ILE A 324 5.04 34.73 -3.75
C ILE A 324 3.88 35.33 -2.95
N ALA A 325 2.91 34.52 -2.51
CA ALA A 325 1.82 34.96 -1.63
C ALA A 325 1.27 33.78 -0.82
N ILE A 326 0.90 34.03 0.44
CA ILE A 326 0.27 33.04 1.32
C ILE A 326 -0.89 33.68 2.07
N GLN A 327 -2.10 33.14 1.91
CA GLN A 327 -3.25 33.44 2.76
C GLN A 327 -3.50 32.23 3.68
N LEU A 328 -3.60 32.41 4.99
CA LEU A 328 -3.62 31.26 5.92
C LEU A 328 -4.99 30.58 6.06
N ASN A 329 -6.08 31.30 5.80
CA ASN A 329 -7.43 30.73 5.79
C ASN A 329 -8.14 30.93 4.44
N GLN A 330 -9.22 30.19 4.23
CA GLN A 330 -9.95 30.16 2.96
C GLN A 330 -10.78 31.41 2.67
N VAL A 331 -11.27 32.12 3.70
CA VAL A 331 -12.13 33.31 3.55
C VAL A 331 -11.28 34.56 3.73
N PRO A 332 -11.17 35.44 2.73
CA PRO A 332 -10.38 36.67 2.84
C PRO A 332 -11.03 37.66 3.80
N GLY A 333 -10.22 38.52 4.42
CA GLY A 333 -10.68 39.60 5.30
C GLY A 333 -9.54 40.23 6.08
N ASP A 334 -9.82 41.30 6.82
CA ASP A 334 -8.80 42.08 7.55
C ASP A 334 -8.03 41.23 8.59
N GLU A 335 -8.68 40.20 9.15
CA GLU A 335 -8.07 39.26 10.11
C GLU A 335 -7.37 38.05 9.43
N ASN A 336 -7.42 37.96 8.10
CA ASN A 336 -6.78 36.91 7.31
C ASN A 336 -5.96 37.55 6.18
N PRO A 337 -4.84 38.21 6.52
CA PRO A 337 -4.01 38.90 5.55
C PRO A 337 -3.37 37.92 4.56
N ILE A 338 -3.00 38.46 3.40
CA ILE A 338 -2.15 37.78 2.43
C ILE A 338 -0.71 38.19 2.74
N PHE A 339 0.06 37.26 3.27
CA PHE A 339 1.48 37.44 3.57
C PHE A 339 2.31 37.35 2.30
N LEU A 340 3.37 38.14 2.22
CA LEU A 340 4.25 38.30 1.06
C LEU A 340 5.72 38.14 1.47
N PRO A 341 6.62 37.76 0.54
CA PRO A 341 8.07 37.73 0.81
C PRO A 341 8.67 39.09 1.22
N SER A 342 7.97 40.19 0.89
CA SER A 342 8.35 41.56 1.25
C SER A 342 7.96 41.98 2.67
N ASP A 343 7.16 41.18 3.37
CA ASP A 343 6.75 41.48 4.74
C ASP A 343 7.92 41.35 5.73
N ALA A 344 7.67 41.65 7.00
CA ALA A 344 8.67 41.45 8.03
C ALA A 344 9.13 39.98 8.04
N LYS A 345 10.44 39.76 8.27
CA LYS A 345 11.07 38.44 8.20
C LYS A 345 10.30 37.36 8.96
N SER A 346 9.85 37.68 10.17
CA SER A 346 9.11 36.74 11.03
C SER A 346 7.71 36.43 10.51
N ASP A 347 7.04 37.40 9.90
CA ASP A 347 5.66 37.24 9.38
C ASP A 347 5.67 36.29 8.19
N TRP A 348 6.57 36.53 7.22
CA TRP A 348 6.73 35.64 6.07
C TRP A 348 7.18 34.24 6.48
N LEU A 349 8.13 34.15 7.42
CA LEU A 349 8.60 32.87 7.92
C LEU A 349 7.49 32.07 8.62
N LEU A 350 6.68 32.73 9.45
CA LEU A 350 5.57 32.09 10.15
C LEU A 350 4.49 31.63 9.17
N ALA A 351 4.15 32.45 8.16
CA ALA A 351 3.20 32.06 7.12
C ALA A 351 3.65 30.77 6.39
N LYS A 352 4.94 30.68 6.04
CA LYS A 352 5.53 29.46 5.47
C LYS A 352 5.48 28.27 6.43
N ILE A 353 5.79 28.46 7.72
CA ILE A 353 5.70 27.38 8.72
C ILE A 353 4.28 26.81 8.79
N TRP A 354 3.25 27.66 8.78
CA TRP A 354 1.85 27.22 8.76
C TRP A 354 1.50 26.41 7.52
N VAL A 355 1.98 26.82 6.35
CA VAL A 355 1.82 26.03 5.11
C VAL A 355 2.51 24.67 5.22
N ARG A 356 3.74 24.60 5.75
CA ARG A 356 4.45 23.31 5.96
C ARG A 356 3.71 22.42 6.96
N SER A 357 3.14 22.99 8.01
CA SER A 357 2.29 22.26 8.97
C SER A 357 1.06 21.65 8.28
N CYS A 358 0.36 22.43 7.46
CA CYS A 358 -0.79 21.97 6.68
C CYS A 358 -0.44 20.90 5.65
N ASP A 359 0.70 21.05 4.96
CA ASP A 359 1.25 20.02 4.07
C ASP A 359 1.53 18.71 4.80
N PHE A 360 2.11 18.79 6.00
CA PHE A 360 2.34 17.62 6.84
C PHE A 360 1.03 16.92 7.24
N HIS A 361 -0.02 17.68 7.58
CA HIS A 361 -1.34 17.10 7.89
C HIS A 361 -1.96 16.37 6.70
N ILE A 362 -1.94 16.97 5.51
CA ILE A 362 -2.44 16.32 4.28
C ILE A 362 -1.57 15.11 3.93
N HIS A 363 -0.25 15.25 4.01
CA HIS A 363 0.68 14.16 3.74
C HIS A 363 0.38 12.93 4.61
N GLN A 364 0.35 13.08 5.93
CA GLN A 364 0.19 11.94 6.83
C GLN A 364 -1.18 11.27 6.69
N THR A 365 -2.25 12.06 6.54
CA THR A 365 -3.62 11.52 6.61
C THR A 365 -4.21 11.14 5.25
N ILE A 366 -3.92 11.91 4.21
CA ILE A 366 -4.49 11.71 2.88
C ILE A 366 -3.50 11.00 1.97
N THR A 367 -2.33 11.59 1.73
CA THR A 367 -1.36 11.04 0.78
C THR A 367 -0.81 9.70 1.24
N HIS A 368 -0.42 9.62 2.52
CA HIS A 368 0.19 8.44 3.12
C HIS A 368 -0.90 7.44 3.56
N LEU A 369 -1.64 7.70 4.63
CA LEU A 369 -2.61 6.74 5.17
C LEU A 369 -3.70 6.35 4.17
N LEU A 370 -4.51 7.29 3.70
CA LEU A 370 -5.66 6.95 2.85
C LEU A 370 -5.22 6.40 1.49
N ARG A 371 -4.41 7.15 0.74
CA ARG A 371 -4.13 6.87 -0.68
C ARG A 371 -3.09 5.78 -0.91
N THR A 372 -2.33 5.37 0.10
CA THR A 372 -1.44 4.21 0.00
C THR A 372 -1.89 3.06 0.87
N HIS A 373 -1.92 3.21 2.19
CA HIS A 373 -2.21 2.12 3.12
C HIS A 373 -3.62 1.57 2.93
N LEU A 374 -4.66 2.41 3.06
CA LEU A 374 -6.05 1.92 3.03
C LEU A 374 -6.45 1.44 1.64
N VAL A 375 -6.04 2.15 0.58
CA VAL A 375 -6.28 1.70 -0.80
C VAL A 375 -5.59 0.37 -1.11
N SER A 376 -4.33 0.17 -0.68
CA SER A 376 -3.62 -1.10 -0.90
C SER A 376 -4.25 -2.26 -0.12
N GLU A 377 -4.80 -1.98 1.07
CA GLU A 377 -5.55 -2.98 1.83
C GLU A 377 -6.85 -3.40 1.12
N VAL A 378 -7.57 -2.47 0.48
CA VAL A 378 -8.74 -2.80 -0.34
C VAL A 378 -8.35 -3.79 -1.46
N PHE A 379 -7.26 -3.52 -2.18
CA PHE A 379 -6.76 -4.46 -3.18
C PHE A 379 -6.35 -5.80 -2.58
N GLY A 380 -5.67 -5.79 -1.42
CA GLY A 380 -5.26 -7.00 -0.71
C GLY A 380 -6.44 -7.88 -0.29
N ILE A 381 -7.47 -7.31 0.34
CA ILE A 381 -8.64 -8.06 0.79
C ILE A 381 -9.42 -8.61 -0.41
N ALA A 382 -9.65 -7.80 -1.45
CA ALA A 382 -10.30 -8.26 -2.67
C ALA A 382 -9.52 -9.40 -3.33
N LEU A 383 -8.19 -9.30 -3.37
CA LEU A 383 -7.30 -10.32 -3.88
C LEU A 383 -7.47 -11.65 -3.13
N TYR A 384 -7.36 -11.64 -1.80
CA TYR A 384 -7.53 -12.85 -0.99
C TYR A 384 -8.93 -13.43 -1.14
N ARG A 385 -9.98 -12.61 -1.18
CA ARG A 385 -11.38 -13.08 -1.25
C ARG A 385 -11.79 -13.69 -2.58
N GLN A 386 -11.25 -13.21 -3.71
CA GLN A 386 -11.82 -13.49 -5.03
C GLN A 386 -10.88 -14.26 -5.96
N LEU A 387 -9.57 -14.26 -5.70
CA LEU A 387 -8.59 -14.89 -6.58
C LEU A 387 -7.92 -16.08 -5.89
N PRO A 388 -8.13 -17.32 -6.37
CA PRO A 388 -7.51 -18.51 -5.79
C PRO A 388 -6.00 -18.51 -6.05
N ALA A 389 -5.22 -19.25 -5.27
CA ALA A 389 -3.75 -19.23 -5.32
C ALA A 389 -3.17 -19.57 -6.70
N VAL A 390 -3.89 -20.39 -7.48
CA VAL A 390 -3.49 -20.78 -8.83
C VAL A 390 -3.69 -19.66 -9.88
N HIS A 391 -4.49 -18.63 -9.58
CA HIS A 391 -4.82 -17.58 -10.55
C HIS A 391 -3.58 -16.71 -10.85
N PRO A 392 -3.31 -16.35 -12.13
CA PRO A 392 -2.13 -15.56 -12.49
C PRO A 392 -2.07 -14.21 -11.77
N ILE A 393 -3.21 -13.50 -11.66
CA ILE A 393 -3.27 -12.23 -10.93
C ILE A 393 -2.95 -12.41 -9.43
N PHE A 394 -3.30 -13.55 -8.83
CA PHE A 394 -2.93 -13.81 -7.44
C PHE A 394 -1.43 -13.98 -7.27
N LYS A 395 -0.82 -14.81 -8.11
CA LYS A 395 0.63 -15.02 -8.12
C LYS A 395 1.38 -13.71 -8.38
N LEU A 396 0.84 -12.83 -9.22
CA LEU A 396 1.41 -11.51 -9.50
C LEU A 396 1.32 -10.57 -8.28
N LEU A 397 0.12 -10.41 -7.71
CA LEU A 397 -0.15 -9.34 -6.75
C LEU A 397 0.16 -9.70 -5.29
N VAL A 398 0.19 -10.99 -4.93
CA VAL A 398 0.37 -11.41 -3.52
C VAL A 398 1.65 -10.86 -2.90
N ALA A 399 2.73 -10.73 -3.68
CA ALA A 399 3.99 -10.16 -3.23
C ALA A 399 3.89 -8.65 -2.92
N HIS A 400 3.02 -7.93 -3.62
CA HIS A 400 2.86 -6.47 -3.50
C HIS A 400 1.92 -6.05 -2.38
N VAL A 401 1.12 -6.97 -1.83
CA VAL A 401 0.22 -6.73 -0.69
C VAL A 401 0.69 -7.39 0.59
N ARG A 402 1.93 -7.93 0.59
CA ARG A 402 2.50 -8.61 1.75
C ARG A 402 2.53 -7.64 2.94
N PHE A 403 1.96 -8.08 4.05
CA PHE A 403 1.84 -7.35 5.31
C PHE A 403 1.02 -6.04 5.30
N THR A 404 0.42 -5.64 4.17
CA THR A 404 -0.42 -4.43 4.12
C THR A 404 -1.58 -4.50 5.10
N VAL A 405 -2.28 -5.64 5.16
CA VAL A 405 -3.39 -5.84 6.10
C VAL A 405 -2.88 -5.87 7.56
N ALA A 406 -1.74 -6.51 7.83
CA ALA A 406 -1.13 -6.56 9.16
C ALA A 406 -0.80 -5.17 9.70
N ILE A 407 -0.08 -4.35 8.92
CA ILE A 407 0.36 -3.03 9.37
C ILE A 407 -0.83 -2.10 9.56
N ASN A 408 -1.84 -2.17 8.70
CA ASN A 408 -3.04 -1.35 8.83
C ASN A 408 -3.88 -1.74 10.04
N THR A 409 -3.97 -3.03 10.36
CA THR A 409 -4.63 -3.50 11.59
C THR A 409 -3.88 -3.01 12.83
N LYS A 410 -2.55 -3.13 12.88
CA LYS A 410 -1.73 -2.52 13.96
C LYS A 410 -1.93 -1.01 14.06
N ALA A 411 -2.05 -0.31 12.92
CA ALA A 411 -2.28 1.13 12.92
C ALA A 411 -3.66 1.48 13.51
N ARG A 412 -4.72 0.76 13.11
CA ARG A 412 -6.06 0.89 13.71
C ARG A 412 -6.11 0.51 15.18
N GLU A 413 -5.24 -0.40 15.63
CA GLU A 413 -5.16 -0.86 17.01
C GLU A 413 -4.41 0.14 17.92
N GLN A 414 -3.31 0.75 17.43
CA GLN A 414 -2.34 1.46 18.28
C GLN A 414 -2.05 2.90 17.86
N LEU A 415 -2.17 3.22 16.57
CA LEU A 415 -1.72 4.50 16.01
C LEU A 415 -2.88 5.49 15.87
N ILE A 416 -3.88 5.15 15.05
CA ILE A 416 -4.98 6.03 14.64
C ILE A 416 -6.31 5.72 15.37
N CYS A 417 -6.29 4.79 16.33
CA CYS A 417 -7.41 4.61 17.24
C CYS A 417 -7.62 5.85 18.10
N LYS A 418 -8.80 5.95 18.70
CA LYS A 418 -9.08 6.96 19.73
C LYS A 418 -8.06 6.82 20.87
N TYR A 419 -7.37 7.90 21.22
CA TYR A 419 -6.27 7.92 22.21
C TYR A 419 -5.00 7.14 21.77
N GLY A 420 -4.87 6.85 20.48
CA GLY A 420 -3.68 6.25 19.89
C GLY A 420 -2.48 7.19 19.88
N LEU A 421 -1.33 6.68 19.43
CA LEU A 421 -0.08 7.46 19.37
C LEU A 421 -0.19 8.71 18.48
N PHE A 422 -1.05 8.69 17.45
CA PHE A 422 -1.25 9.83 16.56
C PHE A 422 -1.78 11.06 17.31
N ASP A 423 -2.63 10.84 18.32
CA ASP A 423 -3.27 11.90 19.11
C ASP A 423 -2.28 12.69 19.99
N LYS A 424 -1.09 12.15 20.25
CA LYS A 424 -0.08 12.78 21.12
C LYS A 424 0.66 13.95 20.47
N VAL A 425 0.76 13.96 19.14
CA VAL A 425 1.67 14.88 18.42
C VAL A 425 1.03 15.57 17.21
N HIS A 426 -0.19 15.20 16.82
CA HIS A 426 -0.89 15.81 15.69
C HIS A 426 -2.04 16.70 16.17
N SER A 427 -2.12 17.91 15.64
CA SER A 427 -3.25 18.84 15.86
C SER A 427 -4.57 18.38 15.24
N ARG A 428 -4.56 17.28 14.47
CA ARG A 428 -5.76 16.56 13.99
C ARG A 428 -6.07 15.29 14.80
N GLY A 429 -5.38 15.06 15.91
CA GLY A 429 -5.67 13.98 16.84
C GLY A 429 -7.04 14.11 17.52
N GLY A 430 -7.45 13.07 18.25
CA GLY A 430 -8.65 13.05 19.09
C GLY A 430 -9.86 12.37 18.45
N GLY A 431 -9.62 11.45 17.50
CA GLY A 431 -10.69 10.72 16.79
C GLY A 431 -11.38 11.51 15.67
N HIS A 432 -10.90 12.69 15.28
CA HIS A 432 -11.48 13.52 14.20
C HIS A 432 -10.85 13.27 12.82
N LEU A 433 -9.98 12.27 12.69
CA LEU A 433 -9.84 11.55 11.42
C LEU A 433 -11.18 10.95 10.95
N LEU A 434 -12.17 10.83 11.84
CA LEU A 434 -13.28 9.86 11.79
C LEU A 434 -14.68 10.48 11.80
N ARG A 435 -14.83 11.80 11.54
CA ARG A 435 -16.14 12.45 11.61
C ARG A 435 -16.48 13.22 10.34
N GLU A 436 -17.66 12.94 9.78
CA GLU A 436 -18.29 13.79 8.76
C GLU A 436 -18.60 15.17 9.34
N ARG A 437 -18.59 16.19 8.46
CA ARG A 437 -19.17 17.50 8.77
C ARG A 437 -20.59 17.30 9.34
N PRO A 438 -20.98 17.99 10.43
CA PRO A 438 -22.38 18.06 10.80
C PRO A 438 -23.15 18.61 9.59
N GLY A 439 -24.13 17.85 9.10
CA GLY A 439 -24.95 18.25 7.96
C GLY A 439 -25.52 19.65 8.19
N GLY A 440 -25.26 20.54 7.23
CA GLY A 440 -25.96 21.82 7.15
C GLY A 440 -27.47 21.56 7.17
N GLY A 441 -28.16 22.21 8.10
CA GLY A 441 -29.56 21.98 8.39
C GLY A 441 -30.42 22.06 7.13
N ARG A 442 -31.16 20.99 6.84
CA ARG A 442 -32.38 21.09 6.03
C ARG A 442 -33.49 21.59 6.95
N GLY A 443 -33.99 22.79 6.68
CA GLY A 443 -35.24 23.29 7.24
C GLY A 443 -36.42 22.37 6.88
N PRO A 444 -37.54 22.46 7.61
CA PRO A 444 -38.64 21.52 7.47
C PRO A 444 -39.41 21.82 6.18
N GLY A 445 -39.40 20.88 5.24
CA GLY A 445 -40.20 20.98 4.03
C GLY A 445 -40.16 19.71 3.21
N ALA A 446 -41.35 19.18 2.93
CA ALA A 446 -41.67 18.05 2.05
C ALA A 446 -41.67 16.65 2.71
N ALA A 447 -42.85 16.30 3.21
CA ALA A 447 -43.31 14.95 3.40
C ALA A 447 -43.43 14.20 2.07
N GLY A 448 -43.13 12.90 2.10
CA GLY A 448 -43.69 11.90 1.18
C GLY A 448 -42.73 11.37 0.12
N LEU A 449 -42.17 10.19 0.36
CA LEU A 449 -42.32 9.00 -0.50
C LEU A 449 -41.64 7.79 0.14
N ARG A 450 -42.34 6.65 0.08
CA ARG A 450 -42.15 5.42 0.86
C ARG A 450 -40.92 4.62 0.44
N GLU A 451 -40.32 3.95 1.43
CA GLU A 451 -39.27 2.94 1.29
C GLU A 451 -39.73 1.72 0.46
N GLY A 452 -38.97 1.38 -0.59
CA GLY A 452 -39.05 0.11 -1.29
C GLY A 452 -37.98 -0.86 -0.76
N ARG A 453 -38.38 -1.73 0.17
CA ARG A 453 -37.55 -2.80 0.74
C ARG A 453 -37.58 -4.01 -0.23
N LEU A 454 -36.48 -4.31 -0.91
CA LEU A 454 -36.38 -5.50 -1.79
C LEU A 454 -36.15 -6.76 -0.94
N HIS A 455 -37.18 -7.61 -0.84
CA HIS A 455 -37.06 -8.98 -0.36
C HIS A 455 -36.72 -9.91 -1.53
N VAL A 456 -35.59 -10.60 -1.44
CA VAL A 456 -35.25 -11.72 -2.32
C VAL A 456 -36.00 -12.96 -1.82
N ARG A 457 -36.94 -13.48 -2.61
CA ARG A 457 -37.54 -14.81 -2.40
C ARG A 457 -37.00 -15.79 -3.44
N HIS A 458 -36.50 -16.92 -2.96
CA HIS A 458 -36.27 -18.13 -3.74
C HIS A 458 -37.58 -18.65 -4.32
N ALA A 459 -37.57 -19.06 -5.60
CA ALA A 459 -38.65 -19.84 -6.21
C ALA A 459 -38.07 -21.17 -6.69
N GLY A 460 -38.55 -22.26 -6.08
CA GLY A 460 -38.35 -23.63 -6.52
C GLY A 460 -39.30 -24.00 -7.65
N GLN A 461 -38.93 -25.09 -8.33
CA GLN A 461 -39.65 -25.74 -9.42
C GLN A 461 -41.08 -26.13 -9.02
N GLU A 462 -42.03 -25.97 -9.95
CA GLU A 462 -43.05 -26.99 -10.26
C GLU A 462 -43.91 -26.61 -11.48
N GLY A 463 -44.18 -27.59 -12.33
CA GLY A 463 -45.53 -27.84 -12.85
C GLY A 463 -45.98 -27.15 -14.15
N LEU A 464 -45.96 -27.93 -15.24
CA LEU A 464 -46.65 -27.67 -16.51
C LEU A 464 -48.13 -27.24 -16.35
N ARG A 465 -48.58 -26.31 -17.21
CA ARG A 465 -49.81 -26.41 -18.02
C ARG A 465 -49.91 -25.25 -19.04
N LEU A 466 -49.99 -25.59 -20.32
CA LEU A 466 -50.46 -24.70 -21.40
C LEU A 466 -52.00 -24.62 -21.38
N PRO A 467 -52.59 -23.50 -21.85
CA PRO A 467 -53.40 -23.64 -23.06
C PRO A 467 -53.34 -22.47 -24.06
N ARG A 468 -53.29 -22.88 -25.34
CA ARG A 468 -53.96 -22.41 -26.57
C ARG A 468 -53.98 -20.94 -27.02
N VAL A 469 -53.72 -20.85 -28.33
CA VAL A 469 -53.69 -19.75 -29.31
C VAL A 469 -55.07 -19.12 -29.57
N HIS A 470 -55.10 -17.81 -29.84
CA HIS A 470 -55.95 -17.18 -30.86
C HIS A 470 -55.30 -15.89 -31.42
N GLN A 471 -55.34 -15.77 -32.76
CA GLN A 471 -54.97 -14.60 -33.57
C GLN A 471 -56.02 -13.47 -33.43
N ASP A 472 -55.62 -12.20 -33.56
CA ASP A 472 -55.94 -11.36 -34.74
C ASP A 472 -55.33 -9.93 -34.68
N GLN A 473 -54.94 -9.44 -35.87
CA GLN A 473 -54.95 -8.07 -36.46
C GLN A 473 -54.88 -6.85 -35.53
N GLY A 474 -54.12 -5.77 -35.75
CA GLY A 474 -53.46 -5.18 -36.92
C GLY A 474 -53.58 -3.65 -36.75
N GLU A 475 -52.52 -2.86 -36.97
CA GLU A 475 -52.61 -1.49 -37.52
C GLU A 475 -51.22 -0.86 -37.68
N ALA A 476 -51.04 -0.20 -38.82
CA ALA A 476 -49.84 0.51 -39.23
C ALA A 476 -50.02 2.01 -38.99
N VAL A 477 -48.94 2.68 -38.58
CA VAL A 477 -48.80 4.14 -38.75
C VAL A 477 -47.43 4.41 -39.39
N ARG A 478 -47.48 4.93 -40.62
CA ARG A 478 -46.37 5.59 -41.33
C ARG A 478 -46.28 7.05 -40.90
N VAL A 479 -45.09 7.65 -40.85
CA VAL A 479 -44.66 8.91 -41.55
C VAL A 479 -43.11 9.06 -41.36
N PRO A 480 -42.38 9.90 -42.12
CA PRO A 480 -41.92 9.75 -43.51
C PRO A 480 -40.38 9.67 -43.65
N ASP A 481 -39.97 9.42 -44.90
CA ASP A 481 -38.62 9.40 -45.44
C ASP A 481 -38.29 10.74 -46.15
N CYS A 482 -37.00 11.08 -46.25
CA CYS A 482 -36.30 12.05 -47.13
C CYS A 482 -35.11 12.61 -46.33
N GLY A 483 -33.86 12.61 -46.76
CA GLY A 483 -33.25 12.33 -48.05
C GLY A 483 -31.84 12.93 -48.04
N ASP A 484 -31.01 12.46 -48.96
CA ASP A 484 -29.73 13.02 -49.40
C ASP A 484 -28.45 12.69 -48.60
N LEU A 485 -27.89 11.55 -49.00
CA LEU A 485 -26.45 11.35 -49.11
C LEU A 485 -25.85 12.34 -50.12
N HIS A 486 -24.68 12.92 -49.80
CA HIS A 486 -23.41 12.68 -50.52
C HIS A 486 -22.34 13.72 -50.15
N SER A 487 -21.26 13.28 -49.50
CA SER A 487 -19.90 13.60 -49.96
C SER A 487 -18.88 12.61 -49.36
N LEU A 488 -17.99 12.15 -50.24
CA LEU A 488 -17.09 11.01 -50.16
C LEU A 488 -15.80 11.34 -49.37
N SER A 489 -15.45 10.51 -48.38
CA SER A 489 -14.25 9.61 -48.35
C SER A 489 -12.89 10.25 -48.01
N PRO A 490 -11.80 9.49 -47.86
CA PRO A 490 -11.49 8.58 -46.74
C PRO A 490 -10.07 8.85 -46.18
N ALA A 491 -9.69 8.36 -44.99
CA ALA A 491 -8.38 7.71 -44.75
C ALA A 491 -8.01 7.55 -43.27
N ARG A 492 -7.64 6.30 -42.97
CA ARG A 492 -6.52 5.86 -42.13
C ARG A 492 -6.55 6.28 -40.65
N GLY A 493 -7.14 5.40 -39.86
CA GLY A 493 -6.74 5.22 -38.46
C GLY A 493 -5.26 4.86 -38.38
N SER A 494 -4.51 5.66 -37.63
CA SER A 494 -3.13 5.39 -37.28
C SER A 494 -3.07 4.32 -36.21
N GLU A 495 -2.41 3.22 -36.57
CA GLU A 495 -2.00 2.10 -35.73
C GLU A 495 -1.34 2.58 -34.42
N LEU A 496 -1.81 2.06 -33.29
CA LEU A 496 -1.07 2.06 -32.04
C LEU A 496 0.12 1.12 -32.19
N ARG A 497 1.32 1.67 -32.34
CA ARG A 497 2.56 0.89 -32.31
C ARG A 497 2.86 0.42 -30.89
N PRO A 498 3.34 -0.82 -30.71
CA PRO A 498 3.78 -1.31 -29.41
C PRO A 498 5.03 -0.57 -28.95
N VAL A 499 5.01 -0.08 -27.71
CA VAL A 499 6.18 0.51 -27.04
C VAL A 499 7.21 -0.61 -26.83
N ARG A 500 8.30 -0.53 -27.58
CA ARG A 500 9.47 -1.39 -27.41
C ARG A 500 10.22 -0.88 -26.18
N LEU A 501 10.24 -1.68 -25.11
CA LEU A 501 11.10 -1.44 -23.95
C LEU A 501 12.56 -1.61 -24.41
N VAL A 502 13.28 -0.50 -24.61
CA VAL A 502 14.73 -0.53 -24.84
C VAL A 502 15.38 -0.49 -23.46
N LEU A 503 15.92 -1.63 -23.02
CA LEU A 503 16.83 -1.70 -21.90
C LEU A 503 18.08 -0.91 -22.27
N LEU A 504 18.30 0.23 -21.62
CA LEU A 504 19.55 0.96 -21.70
C LEU A 504 20.59 0.22 -20.86
N ASP A 505 21.53 -0.40 -21.54
CA ASP A 505 22.76 -0.94 -20.97
C ASP A 505 23.66 0.24 -20.52
N PRO A 506 24.10 0.32 -19.26
CA PRO A 506 24.96 1.43 -18.83
C PRO A 506 26.37 1.24 -19.39
N GLN A 507 26.66 1.92 -20.50
CA GLN A 507 28.03 2.11 -20.97
C GLN A 507 28.80 3.03 -20.00
N CYS A 508 29.93 2.54 -19.49
CA CYS A 508 30.97 3.36 -18.85
C CYS A 508 31.51 4.43 -19.80
N PRO A 509 31.83 5.65 -19.34
CA PRO A 509 32.71 6.56 -20.07
C PRO A 509 34.20 6.25 -19.83
N PRO A 510 35.10 6.60 -20.77
CA PRO A 510 36.49 6.17 -20.78
C PRO A 510 37.47 7.13 -20.07
N ASN A 511 38.53 6.51 -19.55
CA ASN A 511 39.94 6.94 -19.43
C ASN A 511 40.32 8.36 -18.96
N HIS A 512 41.02 8.39 -17.82
CA HIS A 512 42.30 9.11 -17.72
C HIS A 512 43.39 8.11 -17.26
N ALA A 513 44.42 7.95 -18.10
CA ALA A 513 45.74 7.35 -17.80
C ALA A 513 46.54 8.31 -16.90
N SER A 514 47.57 8.00 -16.09
CA SER A 514 48.53 6.89 -15.83
C SER A 514 49.43 7.38 -14.64
N PRO A 515 50.50 6.70 -14.14
CA PRO A 515 50.97 5.32 -14.29
C PRO A 515 51.48 4.61 -12.99
N ALA A 516 51.73 3.30 -13.14
CA ALA A 516 52.81 2.48 -12.55
C ALA A 516 52.80 2.08 -11.06
N ALA A 517 52.59 0.78 -10.80
CA ALA A 517 53.61 -0.09 -10.17
C ALA A 517 53.25 -1.57 -10.41
N GLU A 518 54.28 -2.35 -10.75
CA GLU A 518 54.27 -3.76 -11.17
C GLU A 518 54.03 -4.75 -10.01
N GLY A 519 53.54 -5.95 -10.33
CA GLY A 519 53.84 -7.17 -9.56
C GLY A 519 52.73 -8.22 -9.50
N GLN A 520 52.87 -9.29 -10.31
CA GLN A 520 52.62 -10.73 -10.04
C GLN A 520 51.30 -11.12 -9.30
N GLY A 521 50.47 -12.10 -9.66
CA GLY A 521 50.50 -13.23 -10.58
C GLY A 521 49.46 -14.27 -10.09
N CYS A 522 48.86 -15.02 -11.01
CA CYS A 522 48.16 -16.32 -10.86
C CYS A 522 46.82 -16.44 -10.08
N GLY A 523 45.87 -17.19 -10.69
CA GLY A 523 45.00 -18.12 -9.95
C GLY A 523 43.49 -18.06 -10.22
N HIS A 524 42.96 -19.08 -10.89
CA HIS A 524 41.53 -19.36 -11.11
C HIS A 524 40.68 -19.46 -9.83
N HIS A 525 39.44 -18.94 -9.86
CA HIS A 525 38.19 -19.71 -9.73
C HIS A 525 36.96 -18.77 -9.74
N ARG A 526 36.06 -18.94 -10.72
CA ARG A 526 34.73 -18.33 -10.77
C ARG A 526 33.81 -19.04 -9.77
N ALA A 527 33.25 -18.30 -8.82
CA ALA A 527 32.08 -18.69 -8.04
C ALA A 527 30.90 -17.81 -8.47
N ASP A 528 29.86 -18.45 -9.01
CA ASP A 528 28.57 -17.84 -9.32
C ASP A 528 27.90 -17.34 -8.04
N ARG A 529 27.70 -16.02 -7.94
CA ARG A 529 26.85 -15.41 -6.91
C ARG A 529 25.41 -15.42 -7.42
N GLY A 530 24.59 -16.26 -6.80
CA GLY A 530 23.14 -16.25 -6.97
C GLY A 530 22.54 -14.89 -6.64
N HIS A 531 21.65 -14.42 -7.53
CA HIS A 531 20.83 -13.23 -7.33
C HIS A 531 19.88 -13.42 -6.14
N ALA A 532 20.26 -12.87 -4.99
CA ALA A 532 19.33 -12.60 -3.90
C ALA A 532 18.48 -11.38 -4.27
N ALA A 533 17.19 -11.61 -4.54
CA ALA A 533 16.19 -10.55 -4.61
C ALA A 533 16.14 -9.84 -3.25
N ARG A 534 16.66 -8.61 -3.20
CA ARG A 534 16.61 -7.76 -2.01
C ARG A 534 15.15 -7.33 -1.76
N PRO A 535 14.62 -7.46 -0.53
CA PRO A 535 13.32 -6.91 -0.21
C PRO A 535 13.37 -5.38 -0.28
N TRP A 536 12.35 -4.79 -0.93
CA TRP A 536 12.14 -3.35 -0.97
C TRP A 536 11.89 -2.84 0.46
N PRO A 537 12.66 -1.85 0.97
CA PRO A 537 12.37 -1.27 2.26
C PRO A 537 11.13 -0.37 2.16
N LEU A 538 10.11 -0.66 2.97
CA LEU A 538 9.04 0.29 3.27
C LEU A 538 9.68 1.49 4.01
N LEU A 539 9.94 2.56 3.26
CA LEU A 539 10.30 3.86 3.80
C LEU A 539 9.05 4.51 4.39
N LEU A 540 8.82 4.28 5.68
CA LEU A 540 8.01 5.19 6.48
C LEU A 540 8.77 6.52 6.54
N ALA A 541 8.15 7.59 6.04
CA ALA A 541 8.64 8.96 6.16
C ALA A 541 8.50 9.44 7.62
N SER A 542 9.34 8.86 8.47
CA SER A 542 9.81 9.38 9.76
C SER A 542 11.15 8.69 9.98
N GLY A 543 12.24 9.46 9.89
CA GLY A 543 13.60 8.96 9.71
C GLY A 543 13.99 7.81 10.65
N CYS A 544 14.62 6.78 10.07
CA CYS A 544 15.45 5.83 10.80
C CYS A 544 16.73 5.57 10.00
N SER A 545 17.83 5.66 10.73
CA SER A 545 19.20 5.40 10.32
C SER A 545 19.41 3.96 9.85
N VAL A 546 20.23 3.80 8.82
CA VAL A 546 20.76 2.50 8.38
C VAL A 546 21.84 2.10 9.39
N GLY A 547 21.63 1.00 10.11
CA GLY A 547 22.65 0.42 10.98
C GLY A 547 23.82 -0.11 10.14
N ALA A 548 25.03 0.39 10.40
CA ALA A 548 26.26 -0.17 9.88
C ALA A 548 26.57 -1.49 10.61
N GLU A 549 26.87 -2.54 9.86
CA GLU A 549 27.45 -3.77 10.41
C GLU A 549 28.89 -3.53 10.89
N PRO A 550 29.31 -4.14 12.01
CA PRO A 550 30.70 -4.05 12.46
C PRO A 550 31.61 -4.89 11.56
N VAL A 551 32.67 -4.27 11.07
CA VAL A 551 33.83 -4.94 10.45
C VAL A 551 34.51 -5.81 11.53
N PRO A 552 34.85 -7.08 11.27
CA PRO A 552 35.61 -7.88 12.22
C PRO A 552 37.06 -7.41 12.22
N GLY A 553 37.50 -6.89 13.36
CA GLY A 553 38.92 -6.56 13.62
C GLY A 553 39.73 -7.83 13.88
N GLN A 554 40.96 -7.82 13.38
CA GLN A 554 42.05 -8.77 13.67
C GLN A 554 42.42 -8.80 15.16
#